data_AF-T1DGR0-F1
#
_entry.id   AF-T1DGR0-F1
#
_cell.length_a   1.000
_cell.length_b   1.000
_cell.length_c   1.000
_cell.angle_alpha   90.00
_cell.angle_beta   90.00
_cell.angle_gamma   90.00
#
_symmetry.space_group_name_H-M   'P 1'
#
loop_
_entity.id
_entity.type
_entity.pdbx_description
1 polymer ?
#
loop_
_entity_poly.entity_id
_entity_poly.type
_entity_poly.pdbx_seq_one_letter_code
_entity_poly.pdbx_strand_id
1 'polypeptide(L)'
;MRLLDSIRRLDAYPKIDKEFSIKTVGGAALTIISGIIIVLLIYSECVAYLTPTVTDELFVDATRGQKLKINLDFYIPRISCDYVSLDAQDATGEQHLHIDHNIYKRRMDLQGNPIEEAKKEDIQAPKPRLEKTEAPSTEAPLVKCGSCYGAEKNSSHCCDTCQDVIDAYREKQWNPNLENFEQCKNEAFLGKRSLESKAFSEGCQIYGYMEVNRVGGSFHIAPGKSFSISHIHIHDVQPFSSSKFNMTHRINTLSFGEEFGYGQTRPLDMTEEIATEGAMMFQYYIKIVPTEFVPLNGPKLHTNQFSVTKHQKSVSVM
;
A
#
# COMPACT_ATOMS: atom_id res chain seq x y z
N MET A 1 -61.66 15.69 20.46
CA MET A 1 -62.42 16.97 20.50
C MET A 1 -61.59 18.20 20.91
N ARG A 2 -60.52 18.12 21.72
CA ARG A 2 -59.80 19.31 22.22
C ARG A 2 -58.90 20.07 21.22
N LEU A 3 -58.37 19.42 20.18
CA LEU A 3 -57.42 20.04 19.24
C LEU A 3 -58.09 21.02 18.25
N LEU A 4 -59.25 20.64 17.70
CA LEU A 4 -60.02 21.48 16.79
C LEU A 4 -60.52 22.76 17.47
N ASP A 5 -60.94 22.66 18.74
CA ASP A 5 -61.36 23.83 19.52
C ASP A 5 -60.19 24.76 19.86
N SER A 6 -58.99 24.23 20.12
CA SER A 6 -57.78 25.04 20.30
C SER A 6 -57.32 25.72 19.01
N ILE A 7 -57.39 25.05 17.87
CA ILE A 7 -57.06 25.63 16.55
C ILE A 7 -58.07 26.75 16.21
N ARG A 8 -59.34 26.58 16.59
CA ARG A 8 -60.39 27.59 16.37
C ARG A 8 -60.19 28.86 17.19
N ARG A 9 -59.38 28.83 18.25
CA ARG A 9 -58.96 30.01 19.03
C ARG A 9 -57.78 30.77 18.41
N LEU A 10 -57.06 30.17 17.46
CA LEU A 10 -55.97 30.81 16.71
C LEU A 10 -56.44 31.57 15.47
N ASP A 11 -57.75 31.54 15.19
CA ASP A 11 -58.38 32.27 14.09
C ASP A 11 -58.55 33.75 14.48
N ALA A 12 -57.58 34.58 14.11
CA ALA A 12 -57.49 36.00 14.49
C ALA A 12 -58.45 36.93 13.70
N TYR A 13 -59.21 36.40 12.74
CA TYR A 13 -60.02 37.20 11.83
C TYR A 13 -61.54 37.12 12.15
N PRO A 14 -62.26 38.27 12.13
CA PRO A 14 -63.71 38.27 12.33
C PRO A 14 -64.41 37.53 11.20
N LYS A 15 -65.35 36.64 11.54
CA LYS A 15 -66.09 35.84 10.55
C LYS A 15 -67.21 36.68 9.96
N ILE A 16 -67.31 36.66 8.63
CA ILE A 16 -68.38 37.35 7.90
C ILE A 16 -69.69 36.60 8.11
N ASP A 17 -70.80 37.32 8.30
CA ASP A 17 -72.13 36.74 8.43
C ASP A 17 -72.51 35.90 7.21
N LYS A 18 -73.17 34.77 7.46
CA LYS A 18 -73.47 33.76 6.43
C LYS A 18 -74.36 34.30 5.30
N GLU A 19 -75.15 35.34 5.57
CA GLU A 19 -76.04 35.99 4.60
C GLU A 19 -75.28 36.78 3.53
N PHE A 20 -74.06 37.22 3.81
CA PHE A 20 -73.20 37.92 2.86
C PHE A 20 -72.09 37.03 2.26
N SER A 21 -72.05 35.73 2.59
CA SER A 21 -71.04 34.78 2.12
C SER A 21 -71.63 33.75 1.14
N ILE A 22 -71.25 33.82 -0.14
CA ILE A 22 -71.60 32.79 -1.12
C ILE A 22 -70.51 31.72 -1.10
N LYS A 23 -70.85 30.50 -0.70
CA LYS A 23 -69.92 29.37 -0.68
C LYS A 23 -70.00 28.59 -2.00
N THR A 24 -68.90 28.52 -2.73
CA THR A 24 -68.80 27.74 -3.96
C THR A 24 -67.97 26.48 -3.73
N VAL A 25 -68.39 25.35 -4.30
CA VAL A 25 -67.66 24.07 -4.20
C VAL A 25 -66.29 24.16 -4.89
N GLY A 26 -66.21 24.89 -6.02
CA GLY A 26 -64.95 25.15 -6.72
C GLY A 26 -63.95 25.97 -5.90
N GLY A 27 -64.40 26.98 -5.15
CA GLY A 27 -63.54 27.75 -4.26
C GLY A 27 -62.97 26.92 -3.11
N ALA A 28 -63.78 26.02 -2.54
CA ALA A 28 -63.34 25.08 -1.52
C ALA A 28 -62.31 24.08 -2.07
N ALA A 29 -62.54 23.51 -3.26
CA ALA A 29 -61.58 22.60 -3.91
C ALA A 29 -60.24 23.29 -4.19
N LEU A 30 -60.27 24.53 -4.71
CA LEU A 30 -59.07 25.30 -4.99
C LEU A 30 -58.26 25.62 -3.72
N THR A 31 -58.95 25.90 -2.60
CA THR A 31 -58.30 26.17 -1.31
C THR A 31 -57.66 24.92 -0.71
N ILE A 32 -58.28 23.74 -0.89
CA ILE A 32 -57.70 22.47 -0.45
C ILE A 32 -56.46 22.15 -1.29
N ILE A 33 -56.55 22.27 -2.62
CA ILE A 33 -55.43 22.01 -3.52
C ILE A 33 -54.27 22.98 -3.24
N SER A 34 -54.54 24.28 -3.08
CA SER A 34 -53.51 25.26 -2.78
C SER A 34 -52.89 25.02 -1.39
N GLY A 35 -53.69 24.65 -0.39
CA GLY A 35 -53.20 24.28 0.94
C GLY A 35 -52.26 23.07 0.90
N ILE A 36 -52.59 22.03 0.13
CA ILE A 36 -51.73 20.85 -0.05
C ILE A 36 -50.40 21.25 -0.71
N ILE A 37 -50.45 22.04 -1.78
CA ILE A 37 -49.23 22.50 -2.47
C ILE A 37 -48.35 23.32 -1.52
N ILE A 38 -48.93 24.24 -0.74
CA ILE A 38 -48.20 25.05 0.23
C ILE A 38 -47.52 24.16 1.28
N VAL A 39 -48.23 23.16 1.82
CA VAL A 39 -47.65 22.23 2.80
C VAL A 39 -46.50 21.42 2.21
N LEU A 40 -46.64 20.94 0.97
CA LEU A 40 -45.57 20.21 0.27
C LEU A 40 -44.34 21.08 0.03
N LEU A 41 -44.53 22.34 -0.39
CA LEU A 41 -43.43 23.29 -0.58
C LEU A 41 -42.75 23.61 0.75
N ILE A 42 -43.50 23.89 1.82
CA ILE A 42 -42.93 24.14 3.15
C ILE A 42 -42.14 22.92 3.64
N TYR A 43 -42.67 21.71 3.45
CA TYR A 43 -41.96 20.49 3.83
C TYR A 43 -40.67 20.33 3.03
N SER A 44 -40.71 20.54 1.72
CA SER A 44 -39.54 20.46 0.85
C SER A 44 -38.46 21.47 1.23
N GLU A 45 -38.83 22.74 1.45
CA GLU A 45 -37.90 23.79 1.88
C GLU A 45 -37.34 23.54 3.28
N CYS A 46 -38.15 23.00 4.19
CA CYS A 46 -37.68 22.62 5.53
C CYS A 46 -36.64 21.49 5.46
N VAL A 47 -36.88 20.47 4.64
CA VAL A 47 -35.91 19.39 4.41
C VAL A 47 -34.64 19.93 3.76
N ALA A 48 -34.76 20.80 2.76
CA ALA A 48 -33.61 21.43 2.11
C ALA A 48 -32.80 22.29 3.09
N TYR A 49 -33.45 23.08 3.93
CA TYR A 49 -32.81 23.92 4.95
C TYR A 49 -32.11 23.09 6.04
N LEU A 50 -32.68 21.95 6.42
CA LEU A 50 -32.09 21.04 7.41
C LEU A 50 -31.02 20.11 6.83
N THR A 51 -30.87 20.04 5.50
CA THR A 51 -29.85 19.21 4.86
C THR A 51 -28.54 20.01 4.78
N PRO A 52 -27.49 19.60 5.51
CA PRO A 52 -26.22 20.32 5.47
C PRO A 52 -25.52 20.12 4.13
N THR A 53 -24.91 21.20 3.61
CA THR A 53 -24.09 21.18 2.41
C THR A 53 -22.61 21.19 2.78
N VAL A 54 -21.81 20.44 2.03
CA VAL A 54 -20.34 20.44 2.18
C VAL A 54 -19.76 21.50 1.25
N THR A 55 -18.93 22.39 1.78
CA THR A 55 -18.24 23.44 1.01
C THR A 55 -16.74 23.18 1.04
N ASP A 56 -16.13 23.08 -0.14
CA ASP A 56 -14.69 22.86 -0.26
C ASP A 56 -13.98 24.21 -0.41
N GLU A 57 -13.01 24.48 0.48
CA GLU A 57 -12.17 25.67 0.45
C GLU A 57 -10.69 25.28 0.38
N LEU A 58 -9.91 26.03 -0.40
CA LEU A 58 -8.48 25.84 -0.52
C LEU A 58 -7.73 26.86 0.34
N PHE A 59 -6.90 26.37 1.25
CA PHE A 59 -6.05 27.20 2.10
C PHE A 59 -4.60 26.72 2.06
N VAL A 60 -3.69 27.58 2.49
CA VAL A 60 -2.26 27.26 2.54
C VAL A 60 -2.01 26.36 3.74
N ASP A 61 -1.43 25.19 3.49
CA ASP A 61 -1.01 24.30 4.54
C ASP A 61 0.21 24.86 5.30
N ALA A 62 0.00 25.17 6.59
CA ALA A 62 1.03 25.68 7.48
C ALA A 62 1.74 24.57 8.29
N THR A 63 1.31 23.31 8.16
CA THR A 63 1.90 22.19 8.90
C THR A 63 3.30 21.88 8.35
N ARG A 64 4.31 21.89 9.24
CA ARG A 64 5.70 21.55 8.90
C ARG A 64 6.17 20.38 9.77
N GLY A 65 6.92 19.46 9.16
CA GLY A 65 7.61 18.38 9.88
C GLY A 65 6.70 17.26 10.41
N GLN A 66 5.47 17.15 9.93
CA GLN A 66 4.61 16.01 10.27
C GLN A 66 5.05 14.75 9.51
N LYS A 67 4.97 13.59 10.18
CA LYS A 67 5.08 12.29 9.53
C LYS A 67 3.77 11.91 8.87
N LEU A 68 3.86 11.19 7.76
CA LEU A 68 2.73 10.65 7.02
C LEU A 68 2.74 9.13 7.17
N LYS A 69 1.62 8.58 7.64
CA LYS A 69 1.39 7.14 7.66
C LYS A 69 0.89 6.68 6.30
N ILE A 70 1.56 5.71 5.67
CA ILE A 70 1.12 5.08 4.43
C ILE A 70 0.60 3.70 4.80
N ASN A 71 -0.69 3.44 4.59
CA ASN A 71 -1.27 2.12 4.75
C ASN A 71 -1.36 1.47 3.38
N LEU A 72 -0.89 0.23 3.28
CA LEU A 72 -0.82 -0.51 2.03
C LEU A 72 -1.25 -1.96 2.23
N ASP A 73 -1.91 -2.51 1.22
CA ASP A 73 -2.20 -3.94 1.07
C ASP A 73 -2.11 -4.30 -0.41
N PHE A 74 -1.05 -5.01 -0.77
CA PHE A 74 -0.74 -5.48 -2.10
C PHE A 74 -0.76 -6.99 -2.14
N TYR A 75 -1.32 -7.57 -3.19
CA TYR A 75 -1.34 -8.99 -3.45
C TYR A 75 -0.66 -9.31 -4.79
N ILE A 76 0.34 -10.18 -4.76
CA ILE A 76 1.12 -10.63 -5.91
C ILE A 76 0.91 -12.14 -6.06
N PRO A 77 0.18 -12.63 -7.08
CA PRO A 77 -0.29 -14.02 -7.14
C PRO A 77 0.78 -15.04 -7.55
N ARG A 78 1.86 -14.64 -8.21
CA ARG A 78 2.84 -15.57 -8.82
C ARG A 78 4.27 -15.42 -8.30
N ILE A 79 4.46 -14.80 -7.15
CA ILE A 79 5.78 -14.65 -6.53
C ILE A 79 5.67 -14.93 -5.03
N SER A 80 6.53 -15.83 -4.55
CA SER A 80 6.70 -16.15 -3.14
C SER A 80 7.22 -14.96 -2.33
N CYS A 81 6.76 -14.85 -1.08
CA CYS A 81 7.13 -13.75 -0.19
C CYS A 81 8.63 -13.67 0.12
N ASP A 82 9.36 -14.78 0.04
CA ASP A 82 10.81 -14.83 0.25
C ASP A 82 11.59 -14.12 -0.87
N TYR A 83 10.94 -13.93 -2.03
CA TYR A 83 11.52 -13.36 -3.24
C TYR A 83 10.87 -12.03 -3.63
N VAL A 84 10.12 -11.39 -2.72
CA VAL A 84 9.62 -10.03 -2.93
C VAL A 84 10.18 -9.14 -1.83
N SER A 85 10.79 -8.02 -2.21
CA SER A 85 11.25 -6.98 -1.29
C SER A 85 10.39 -5.73 -1.42
N LEU A 86 10.20 -5.02 -0.29
CA LEU A 86 9.57 -3.71 -0.23
C LEU A 86 10.62 -2.74 0.31
N ASP A 87 11.01 -1.78 -0.52
CA ASP A 87 11.98 -0.75 -0.16
C ASP A 87 11.33 0.63 -0.26
N ALA A 88 11.69 1.55 0.62
CA ALA A 88 11.23 2.95 0.59
C ALA A 88 12.43 3.91 0.63
N GLN A 89 12.35 4.99 -0.15
CA GLN A 89 13.38 6.01 -0.28
C GLN A 89 12.74 7.40 -0.30
N ASP A 90 13.26 8.33 0.49
CA ASP A 90 12.83 9.72 0.48
C ASP A 90 13.71 10.60 -0.43
N ALA A 91 13.30 11.84 -0.68
CA ALA A 91 14.02 12.80 -1.52
C ALA A 91 15.38 13.21 -0.96
N THR A 92 15.66 12.92 0.31
CA THR A 92 16.98 13.16 0.91
C THR A 92 17.96 12.02 0.61
N GLY A 93 17.47 10.92 0.02
CA GLY A 93 18.24 9.71 -0.24
C GLY A 93 18.55 8.95 1.05
N GLU A 94 18.01 9.37 2.19
CA GLU A 94 18.12 8.64 3.44
C GLU A 94 17.31 7.36 3.28
N GLN A 95 18.03 6.24 3.20
CA GLN A 95 17.42 4.96 3.52
C GLN A 95 17.06 5.07 4.99
N HIS A 96 15.78 5.20 5.29
CA HIS A 96 15.35 5.11 6.66
C HIS A 96 15.57 3.67 7.11
N LEU A 97 16.80 3.43 7.57
CA LEU A 97 17.21 2.31 8.38
C LEU A 97 16.63 2.44 9.80
N HIS A 98 15.59 3.27 10.01
CA HIS A 98 14.76 3.36 11.20
C HIS A 98 13.30 3.80 10.88
N ILE A 99 12.66 3.35 9.79
CA ILE A 99 11.20 3.54 9.66
C ILE A 99 10.51 2.71 10.74
N ASP A 100 9.65 3.32 11.56
CA ASP A 100 8.66 2.57 12.33
C ASP A 100 7.66 1.96 11.34
N HIS A 101 7.89 0.70 10.98
CA HIS A 101 7.07 -0.03 10.03
C HIS A 101 6.46 -1.26 10.71
N ASN A 102 5.20 -1.49 10.39
CA ASN A 102 4.48 -2.71 10.73
C ASN A 102 3.98 -3.31 9.43
N ILE A 103 4.93 -3.72 8.60
CA ILE A 103 4.67 -4.44 7.36
C ILE A 103 4.73 -5.93 7.63
N TYR A 104 3.77 -6.66 7.09
CA TYR A 104 3.65 -8.09 7.21
C TYR A 104 3.59 -8.70 5.82
N LYS A 105 4.27 -9.84 5.66
CA LYS A 105 4.17 -10.69 4.48
C LYS A 105 3.42 -11.96 4.83
N ARG A 106 2.42 -12.28 4.02
CA ARG A 106 1.63 -13.50 4.15
C ARG A 106 1.72 -14.31 2.86
N ARG A 107 2.12 -15.57 3.01
CA ARG A 107 2.20 -16.53 1.89
C ARG A 107 0.79 -16.94 1.49
N MET A 108 0.54 -16.90 0.19
CA MET A 108 -0.75 -17.17 -0.42
C MET A 108 -0.63 -18.33 -1.39
N ASP A 109 -1.65 -19.17 -1.50
CA ASP A 109 -1.73 -20.19 -2.54
C ASP A 109 -2.01 -19.55 -3.91
N LEU A 110 -1.94 -20.35 -4.98
CA LEU A 110 -2.24 -19.89 -6.34
C LEU A 110 -3.73 -19.56 -6.54
N GLN A 111 -4.59 -19.96 -5.61
CA GLN A 111 -6.02 -19.70 -5.60
C GLN A 111 -6.38 -18.41 -4.81
N GLY A 112 -5.41 -17.79 -4.13
CA GLY A 112 -5.57 -16.60 -3.32
C GLY A 112 -5.96 -16.82 -1.86
N ASN A 113 -5.79 -18.02 -1.30
CA ASN A 113 -6.00 -18.30 0.13
C ASN A 113 -4.69 -18.28 0.92
N PRO A 114 -4.71 -17.91 2.20
CA PRO A 114 -3.51 -17.87 3.03
C PRO A 114 -3.01 -19.27 3.41
N ILE A 115 -1.72 -19.54 3.20
CA ILE A 115 -1.08 -20.83 3.55
C ILE A 115 -0.52 -20.80 4.99
N GLU A 116 0.04 -19.66 5.41
CA GLU A 116 0.69 -19.47 6.71
C GLU A 116 0.22 -18.18 7.39
N GLU A 117 0.42 -18.12 8.72
CA GLU A 117 0.26 -16.87 9.48
C GLU A 117 1.28 -15.82 9.03
N ALA A 118 0.89 -14.56 9.10
CA ALA A 118 1.69 -13.47 8.56
C ALA A 118 2.97 -13.25 9.38
N LYS A 119 4.11 -13.20 8.70
CA LYS A 119 5.41 -12.91 9.33
C LYS A 119 5.66 -11.41 9.23
N LYS A 120 6.10 -10.79 10.33
CA LYS A 120 6.53 -9.39 10.32
C LYS A 120 7.79 -9.27 9.49
N GLU A 121 7.80 -8.30 8.57
CA GLU A 121 8.98 -7.94 7.80
C GLU A 121 9.76 -6.87 8.56
N ASP A 122 11.03 -7.12 8.84
CA ASP A 122 11.96 -6.10 9.33
C ASP A 122 12.64 -5.44 8.11
N ILE A 123 12.19 -4.25 7.74
CA ILE A 123 12.80 -3.38 6.73
C ILE A 123 14.10 -2.80 7.31
N GLN A 124 15.12 -3.60 7.64
CA GLN A 124 16.48 -3.10 7.88
C GLN A 124 17.61 -4.11 8.03
N ALA A 125 18.70 -3.73 7.38
CA ALA A 125 20.12 -3.97 7.68
C ALA A 125 20.60 -5.45 7.69
N PRO A 126 21.80 -5.72 7.15
CA PRO A 126 22.40 -7.04 7.23
C PRO A 126 22.40 -7.48 8.69
N LYS A 127 21.80 -8.65 8.97
CA LYS A 127 21.84 -9.27 10.29
C LYS A 127 23.28 -9.14 10.81
N PRO A 128 23.50 -8.56 12.01
CA PRO A 128 24.81 -8.59 12.63
C PRO A 128 25.26 -10.04 12.65
N ARG A 129 26.39 -10.31 12.00
CA ARG A 129 27.07 -11.59 12.07
C ARG A 129 27.19 -11.90 13.56
N LEU A 130 26.56 -13.00 13.98
CA LEU A 130 26.84 -13.61 15.28
C LEU A 130 28.37 -13.69 15.38
N GLU A 131 28.95 -12.84 16.23
CA GLU A 131 30.34 -12.95 16.63
C GLU A 131 30.45 -14.31 17.30
N LYS A 132 31.00 -15.28 16.55
CA LYS A 132 31.43 -16.54 17.15
C LYS A 132 32.61 -16.18 18.04
N THR A 133 32.31 -16.21 19.34
CA THR A 133 33.23 -16.16 20.46
C THR A 133 34.43 -17.06 20.18
N GLU A 134 35.60 -16.53 20.47
CA GLU A 134 36.88 -17.21 20.49
C GLU A 134 36.76 -18.56 21.22
N ALA A 135 37.25 -19.63 20.58
CA ALA A 135 37.45 -20.92 21.23
C ALA A 135 38.74 -21.57 20.67
N PRO A 136 39.42 -22.39 21.49
CA PRO A 136 40.87 -22.44 21.53
C PRO A 136 41.49 -23.37 20.49
N SER A 137 42.76 -23.08 20.21
CA SER A 137 43.70 -23.93 19.50
C SER A 137 43.68 -25.37 20.00
N THR A 138 43.26 -26.30 19.15
CA THR A 138 43.69 -27.71 19.23
C THR A 138 43.76 -28.29 17.82
N GLU A 139 44.88 -28.96 17.57
CA GLU A 139 45.30 -29.53 16.29
C GLU A 139 44.42 -30.70 15.84
N ALA A 140 43.99 -30.68 14.56
CA ALA A 140 43.77 -31.82 13.62
C ALA A 140 42.81 -31.42 12.47
N PRO A 141 42.74 -32.18 11.37
CA PRO A 141 43.73 -32.51 10.33
C PRO A 141 43.66 -31.50 9.16
N LEU A 142 44.50 -31.65 8.12
CA LEU A 142 44.51 -30.81 6.90
C LEU A 142 43.09 -30.63 6.28
N VAL A 143 42.43 -29.53 6.62
CA VAL A 143 41.18 -29.10 5.97
C VAL A 143 41.54 -28.58 4.59
N LYS A 144 41.04 -29.22 3.53
CA LYS A 144 41.14 -28.71 2.17
C LYS A 144 40.31 -27.44 2.07
N CYS A 145 40.97 -26.29 2.17
CA CYS A 145 40.40 -24.98 1.90
C CYS A 145 39.86 -24.93 0.47
N GLY A 146 38.55 -24.70 0.30
CA GLY A 146 37.94 -24.50 -1.01
C GLY A 146 38.40 -23.18 -1.65
N SER A 147 38.62 -23.19 -2.96
CA SER A 147 39.05 -21.98 -3.68
C SER A 147 37.87 -21.03 -3.91
N CYS A 148 38.06 -19.74 -3.65
CA CYS A 148 37.09 -18.70 -4.01
C CYS A 148 37.32 -18.16 -5.44
N TYR A 149 38.05 -18.88 -6.30
CA TYR A 149 38.29 -18.52 -7.71
C TYR A 149 38.76 -17.06 -7.92
N GLY A 150 39.62 -16.55 -7.04
CA GLY A 150 40.17 -15.19 -7.10
C GLY A 150 39.38 -14.10 -6.37
N ALA A 151 38.25 -14.44 -5.74
CA ALA A 151 37.45 -13.52 -4.93
C ALA A 151 37.81 -13.50 -3.43
N GLU A 152 39.00 -13.99 -3.07
CA GLU A 152 39.44 -14.14 -1.67
C GLU A 152 39.70 -12.77 -1.02
N LYS A 153 39.25 -12.58 0.23
CA LYS A 153 39.54 -11.33 0.98
C LYS A 153 40.98 -11.26 1.45
N ASN A 154 41.41 -12.34 2.09
CA ASN A 154 42.71 -12.52 2.73
C ASN A 154 43.24 -13.92 2.36
N SER A 155 44.54 -14.16 2.51
CA SER A 155 45.18 -15.46 2.23
C SER A 155 44.67 -16.63 3.08
N SER A 156 43.83 -16.36 4.08
CA SER A 156 43.18 -17.35 4.96
C SER A 156 41.66 -17.47 4.75
N HIS A 157 41.08 -16.82 3.73
CA HIS A 157 39.65 -16.86 3.44
C HIS A 157 39.33 -18.00 2.45
N CYS A 158 38.73 -19.07 2.95
CA CYS A 158 38.34 -20.25 2.18
C CYS A 158 36.86 -20.19 1.79
N CYS A 159 36.52 -20.65 0.58
CA CYS A 159 35.14 -20.80 0.13
C CYS A 159 34.80 -22.27 0.00
N ASP A 160 34.24 -22.82 1.08
CA ASP A 160 33.95 -24.24 1.19
C ASP A 160 32.55 -24.58 0.65
N THR A 161 31.61 -23.63 0.71
CA THR A 161 30.25 -23.78 0.18
C THR A 161 29.99 -22.94 -1.08
N CYS A 162 28.98 -23.30 -1.87
CA CYS A 162 28.56 -22.48 -3.00
C CYS A 162 28.17 -21.06 -2.57
N GLN A 163 27.55 -20.92 -1.39
CA GLN A 163 27.17 -19.64 -0.83
C GLN A 163 28.37 -18.76 -0.50
N ASP A 164 29.46 -19.34 0.02
CA ASP A 164 30.70 -18.59 0.32
C ASP A 164 31.35 -18.04 -0.96
N VAL A 165 31.34 -18.82 -2.05
CA VAL A 165 31.84 -18.35 -3.37
C VAL A 165 30.97 -17.21 -3.89
N ILE A 166 29.64 -17.33 -3.79
CA ILE A 166 28.70 -16.28 -4.22
C ILE A 166 28.94 -15.00 -3.41
N ASP A 167 29.07 -15.11 -2.09
CA ASP A 167 29.26 -13.95 -1.21
C ASP A 167 30.62 -13.28 -1.45
N ALA A 168 31.68 -14.05 -1.69
CA ALA A 168 33.00 -13.53 -2.05
C ALA A 168 32.98 -12.76 -3.39
N TYR A 169 32.33 -13.32 -4.42
CA TYR A 169 32.16 -12.65 -5.72
C TYR A 169 31.26 -11.41 -5.62
N ARG A 170 30.22 -11.48 -4.80
CA ARG A 170 29.27 -10.38 -4.56
C ARG A 170 29.98 -9.15 -3.97
N GLU A 171 30.89 -9.36 -3.03
CA GLU A 171 31.69 -8.26 -2.45
C GLU A 171 32.69 -7.66 -3.44
N LYS A 172 33.19 -8.44 -4.39
CA LYS A 172 34.03 -7.96 -5.49
C LYS A 172 33.24 -7.41 -6.68
N GLN A 173 31.90 -7.41 -6.60
CA GLN A 173 30.99 -7.01 -7.68
C GLN A 173 31.19 -7.77 -9.00
N TRP A 174 31.58 -9.04 -8.91
CA TRP A 174 31.76 -9.90 -10.07
C TRP A 174 30.50 -10.73 -10.29
N ASN A 175 29.96 -10.74 -11.52
CA ASN A 175 28.83 -11.60 -11.86
C ASN A 175 29.33 -13.04 -12.09
N PRO A 176 29.10 -13.97 -11.15
CA PRO A 176 29.65 -15.31 -11.23
C PRO A 176 28.79 -16.19 -12.15
N ASN A 177 29.41 -16.91 -13.07
CA ASN A 177 28.71 -18.04 -13.69
C ASN A 177 28.79 -19.26 -12.76
N LEU A 178 27.71 -19.49 -12.02
CA LEU A 178 27.54 -20.56 -11.03
C LEU A 178 27.80 -21.97 -11.58
N GLU A 179 27.75 -22.17 -12.90
CA GLU A 179 27.99 -23.47 -13.55
C GLU A 179 29.48 -23.83 -13.59
N ASN A 180 30.36 -22.82 -13.49
CA ASN A 180 31.79 -23.01 -13.54
C ASN A 180 32.39 -23.45 -12.19
N PHE A 181 31.66 -23.25 -11.08
CA PHE A 181 32.19 -23.54 -9.75
C PHE A 181 31.85 -24.95 -9.29
N GLU A 182 32.87 -25.69 -8.87
CA GLU A 182 32.71 -27.09 -8.45
C GLU A 182 31.85 -27.22 -7.19
N GLN A 183 31.95 -26.24 -6.28
CA GLN A 183 31.11 -26.13 -5.08
C GLN A 183 29.63 -25.94 -5.43
N CYS A 184 29.31 -25.39 -6.61
CA CYS A 184 27.95 -25.09 -7.03
C CYS A 184 27.36 -26.11 -8.00
N LYS A 185 28.14 -27.01 -8.63
CA LYS A 185 27.64 -27.93 -9.69
C LYS A 185 26.50 -28.85 -9.23
N ASN A 186 26.55 -29.37 -8.01
CA ASN A 186 25.54 -30.30 -7.48
C ASN A 186 24.28 -29.57 -6.96
N GLU A 187 24.46 -28.40 -6.32
CA GLU A 187 23.36 -27.57 -5.82
C GLU A 187 22.70 -26.77 -6.94
N ALA A 188 23.42 -26.39 -8.00
CA ALA A 188 22.88 -25.61 -9.12
C ALA A 188 21.84 -26.40 -9.92
N PHE A 189 21.99 -27.71 -10.13
CA PHE A 189 21.05 -28.47 -10.96
C PHE A 189 19.79 -28.93 -10.19
N LEU A 190 19.95 -29.39 -8.95
CA LEU A 190 18.83 -29.82 -8.09
C LEU A 190 18.17 -28.63 -7.36
N GLY A 191 18.96 -27.65 -6.95
CA GLY A 191 18.52 -26.43 -6.30
C GLY A 191 17.82 -25.47 -7.24
N LYS A 192 18.31 -25.21 -8.47
CA LYS A 192 17.62 -24.27 -9.39
C LYS A 192 16.19 -24.72 -9.70
N ARG A 193 15.95 -26.00 -9.98
CA ARG A 193 14.59 -26.51 -10.25
C ARG A 193 13.68 -26.47 -9.01
N SER A 194 14.22 -26.81 -7.84
CA SER A 194 13.46 -26.74 -6.59
C SER A 194 13.24 -25.30 -6.09
N LEU A 195 14.15 -24.36 -6.38
CA LEU A 195 13.99 -22.95 -6.06
C LEU A 195 13.02 -22.28 -7.04
N GLU A 196 13.08 -22.61 -8.33
CA GLU A 196 12.12 -22.12 -9.33
C GLU A 196 10.71 -22.59 -9.01
N SER A 197 10.54 -23.88 -8.69
CA SER A 197 9.22 -24.38 -8.29
C SER A 197 8.72 -23.68 -7.04
N LYS A 198 9.56 -23.47 -6.01
CA LYS A 198 9.17 -22.74 -4.80
C LYS A 198 8.84 -21.26 -5.07
N ALA A 199 9.68 -20.54 -5.82
CA ALA A 199 9.53 -19.11 -6.06
C ALA A 199 8.24 -18.72 -6.80
N PHE A 200 7.77 -19.59 -7.71
CA PHE A 200 6.58 -19.33 -8.55
C PHE A 200 5.37 -20.23 -8.20
N SER A 201 5.46 -21.06 -7.17
CA SER A 201 4.35 -21.94 -6.72
C SER A 201 3.34 -21.28 -5.80
N GLU A 202 3.61 -20.05 -5.36
CA GLU A 202 2.80 -19.34 -4.38
C GLU A 202 2.75 -17.84 -4.70
N GLY A 203 1.79 -17.16 -4.09
CA GLY A 203 1.69 -15.72 -4.08
C GLY A 203 2.12 -15.12 -2.75
N CYS A 204 2.21 -13.78 -2.73
CA CYS A 204 2.53 -13.01 -1.55
C CYS A 204 1.54 -11.86 -1.36
N GLN A 205 1.00 -11.74 -0.15
CA GLN A 205 0.29 -10.55 0.29
C GLN A 205 1.21 -9.73 1.20
N ILE A 206 1.41 -8.46 0.86
CA ILE A 206 2.20 -7.48 1.62
C ILE A 206 1.24 -6.44 2.14
N TYR A 207 1.05 -6.37 3.46
CA TYR A 207 0.10 -5.45 4.05
C TYR A 207 0.63 -4.85 5.36
N GLY A 208 0.11 -3.68 5.72
CA GLY A 208 0.49 -2.99 6.95
C GLY A 208 0.64 -1.50 6.75
N TYR A 209 1.51 -0.88 7.53
CA TYR A 209 1.79 0.55 7.39
C TYR A 209 3.27 0.89 7.59
N MET A 210 3.66 2.03 7.01
CA MET A 210 4.96 2.67 7.20
C MET A 210 4.76 4.15 7.52
N GLU A 211 5.54 4.68 8.46
CA GLU A 211 5.54 6.11 8.78
C GLU A 211 6.74 6.82 8.14
N VAL A 212 6.48 7.68 7.17
CA VAL A 212 7.51 8.40 6.42
C VAL A 212 7.46 9.90 6.69
N ASN A 213 8.57 10.59 6.45
CA ASN A 213 8.54 12.06 6.41
C ASN A 213 7.63 12.54 5.27
N ARG A 214 6.88 13.62 5.50
CA ARG A 214 6.02 14.22 4.48
C ARG A 214 6.84 15.05 3.48
N VAL A 215 7.66 14.35 2.70
CA VAL A 215 8.51 14.88 1.63
C VAL A 215 8.30 14.04 0.37
N GLY A 216 8.84 14.49 -0.77
CA GLY A 216 8.88 13.65 -1.97
C GLY A 216 9.61 12.34 -1.67
N GLY A 217 9.11 11.23 -2.20
CA GLY A 217 9.70 9.92 -1.97
C GLY A 217 9.06 8.87 -2.87
N SER A 218 9.59 7.65 -2.80
CA SER A 218 9.13 6.50 -3.56
C SER A 218 9.29 5.24 -2.73
N PHE A 219 8.38 4.28 -2.92
CA PHE A 219 8.59 2.92 -2.46
C PHE A 219 8.46 1.98 -3.66
N HIS A 220 9.20 0.88 -3.61
CA HIS A 220 9.28 -0.09 -4.69
C HIS A 220 9.00 -1.48 -4.12
N ILE A 221 8.17 -2.24 -4.84
CA ILE A 221 7.97 -3.66 -4.59
C ILE A 221 8.60 -4.39 -5.77
N ALA A 222 9.65 -5.17 -5.51
CA ALA A 222 10.47 -5.75 -6.55
C ALA A 222 10.85 -7.20 -6.25
N PRO A 223 11.05 -8.03 -7.30
CA PRO A 223 11.48 -9.40 -7.13
C PRO A 223 12.96 -9.47 -6.71
N GLY A 224 13.31 -10.48 -5.93
CA GLY A 224 14.66 -10.72 -5.45
C GLY A 224 14.95 -10.10 -4.08
N LYS A 225 16.13 -10.42 -3.56
CA LYS A 225 16.62 -9.81 -2.32
C LYS A 225 17.16 -8.41 -2.65
N SER A 226 16.66 -7.39 -1.96
CA SER A 226 17.20 -6.03 -2.08
C SER A 226 18.51 -5.92 -1.29
N PHE A 227 19.50 -5.25 -1.88
CA PHE A 227 20.74 -4.90 -1.20
C PHE A 227 21.22 -3.53 -1.69
N SER A 228 21.88 -2.78 -0.80
CA SER A 228 22.45 -1.47 -1.13
C SER A 228 23.97 -1.56 -1.10
N ILE A 229 24.62 -1.20 -2.20
CA ILE A 229 26.07 -1.04 -2.30
C ILE A 229 26.34 0.37 -2.83
N SER A 230 27.11 1.17 -2.08
CA SER A 230 27.55 2.51 -2.50
C SER A 230 26.41 3.44 -2.96
N HIS A 231 25.32 3.49 -2.18
CA HIS A 231 24.10 4.29 -2.46
C HIS A 231 23.32 3.88 -3.72
N ILE A 232 23.66 2.75 -4.35
CA ILE A 232 22.89 2.15 -5.45
C ILE A 232 22.09 0.97 -4.90
N HIS A 233 20.79 0.95 -5.20
CA HIS A 233 19.89 -0.14 -4.86
C HIS A 233 19.82 -1.17 -5.98
N ILE A 234 20.14 -2.41 -5.66
CA ILE A 234 20.14 -3.51 -6.61
C ILE A 234 19.28 -4.63 -6.04
N HIS A 235 18.44 -5.21 -6.90
CA HIS A 235 17.71 -6.42 -6.57
C HIS A 235 18.44 -7.62 -7.16
N ASP A 236 18.86 -8.54 -6.29
CA ASP A 236 19.45 -9.81 -6.72
C ASP A 236 18.32 -10.75 -7.11
N VAL A 237 18.11 -10.88 -8.42
CA VAL A 237 17.16 -11.84 -9.01
C VAL A 237 17.81 -13.18 -9.34
N GLN A 238 19.12 -13.35 -9.08
CA GLN A 238 19.79 -14.63 -9.32
C GLN A 238 19.25 -15.70 -8.36
N PRO A 239 19.07 -16.95 -8.84
CA PRO A 239 19.53 -17.50 -10.12
C PRO A 239 18.53 -17.36 -11.29
N PHE A 240 17.49 -16.55 -11.16
CA PHE A 240 16.41 -16.45 -12.14
C PHE A 240 16.66 -15.36 -13.18
N SER A 241 16.15 -15.59 -14.40
CA SER A 241 16.04 -14.50 -15.38
C SER A 241 14.95 -13.53 -14.92
N SER A 242 15.22 -12.22 -14.98
CA SER A 242 14.22 -11.17 -14.74
C SER A 242 12.97 -11.35 -15.60
N SER A 243 13.10 -11.93 -16.80
CA SER A 243 11.99 -12.25 -17.70
C SER A 243 11.05 -13.37 -17.22
N LYS A 244 11.37 -14.07 -16.12
CA LYS A 244 10.45 -15.06 -15.52
C LYS A 244 9.53 -14.46 -14.46
N PHE A 245 9.87 -13.29 -13.92
CA PHE A 245 9.07 -12.65 -12.88
C PHE A 245 7.86 -11.95 -13.49
N ASN A 246 6.68 -12.39 -13.05
CA ASN A 246 5.41 -11.79 -13.42
C ASN A 246 4.95 -10.86 -12.29
N MET A 247 5.03 -9.56 -12.54
CA MET A 247 4.63 -8.50 -11.59
C MET A 247 3.14 -8.13 -11.69
N THR A 248 2.29 -9.06 -12.15
CA THR A 248 0.83 -8.92 -11.97
C THR A 248 0.55 -8.73 -10.50
N HIS A 249 -0.29 -7.75 -10.15
CA HIS A 249 -0.60 -7.48 -8.76
C HIS A 249 -1.98 -6.86 -8.63
N ARG A 250 -2.56 -7.04 -7.45
CA ARG A 250 -3.79 -6.40 -7.01
C ARG A 250 -3.49 -5.49 -5.84
N ILE A 251 -3.88 -4.24 -5.96
CA ILE A 251 -3.85 -3.27 -4.87
C ILE A 251 -5.19 -3.42 -4.14
N ASN A 252 -5.17 -4.06 -2.98
CA ASN A 252 -6.39 -4.20 -2.18
C ASN A 252 -6.75 -2.84 -1.57
N THR A 253 -5.80 -2.21 -0.89
CA THR A 253 -5.97 -0.88 -0.28
C THR A 253 -4.68 -0.07 -0.36
N LEU A 254 -4.79 1.21 -0.70
CA LEU A 254 -3.71 2.18 -0.51
C LEU A 254 -4.27 3.49 0.03
N SER A 255 -3.85 3.87 1.23
CA SER A 255 -4.32 5.08 1.91
C SER A 255 -3.18 5.85 2.58
N PHE A 256 -3.40 7.15 2.77
CA PHE A 256 -2.43 8.09 3.33
C PHE A 256 -3.04 8.79 4.55
N GLY A 257 -2.43 8.61 5.71
CA GLY A 257 -2.92 9.10 7.00
C GLY A 257 -3.88 8.15 7.69
N GLU A 258 -4.71 8.71 8.57
CA GLU A 258 -5.77 7.96 9.24
C GLU A 258 -6.96 7.76 8.28
N GLU A 259 -7.53 6.55 8.33
CA GLU A 259 -8.71 6.23 7.53
C GLU A 259 -9.96 6.78 8.20
N PHE A 260 -10.81 7.44 7.41
CA PHE A 260 -12.10 7.94 7.86
C PHE A 260 -13.19 7.52 6.88
N GLY A 261 -14.34 7.13 7.42
CA GLY A 261 -15.37 6.40 6.66
C GLY A 261 -16.16 7.20 5.62
N TYR A 262 -15.87 8.49 5.41
CA TYR A 262 -16.65 9.38 4.54
C TYR A 262 -15.73 10.21 3.65
N GLY A 263 -16.04 10.40 2.36
CA GLY A 263 -15.39 11.42 1.53
C GLY A 263 -13.92 11.19 1.15
N GLN A 264 -13.32 10.03 1.44
CA GLN A 264 -11.97 9.72 0.98
C GLN A 264 -11.98 9.11 -0.42
N THR A 265 -11.31 9.77 -1.36
CA THR A 265 -11.06 9.19 -2.69
C THR A 265 -9.89 8.21 -2.58
N ARG A 266 -10.14 6.93 -2.90
CA ARG A 266 -9.10 5.88 -2.96
C ARG A 266 -9.05 5.28 -4.38
N PRO A 267 -8.43 5.98 -5.35
CA PRO A 267 -8.49 5.59 -6.77
C PRO A 267 -7.86 4.25 -7.12
N LEU A 268 -7.02 3.69 -6.23
CA LEU A 268 -6.28 2.45 -6.45
C LEU A 268 -6.86 1.25 -5.70
N ASP A 269 -7.87 1.43 -4.86
CA ASP A 269 -8.46 0.32 -4.12
C ASP A 269 -9.11 -0.69 -5.07
N MET A 270 -8.89 -1.98 -4.78
CA MET A 270 -9.37 -3.11 -5.57
C MET A 270 -8.96 -3.06 -7.06
N THR A 271 -7.86 -2.37 -7.38
CA THR A 271 -7.34 -2.33 -8.75
C THR A 271 -6.38 -3.48 -9.01
N GLU A 272 -6.48 -4.11 -10.18
CA GLU A 272 -5.62 -5.21 -10.60
C GLU A 272 -4.92 -4.84 -11.91
N GLU A 273 -3.60 -4.97 -11.93
CA GLU A 273 -2.78 -4.75 -13.13
C GLU A 273 -2.15 -6.07 -13.55
N ILE A 274 -2.34 -6.43 -14.82
CA ILE A 274 -1.90 -7.71 -15.38
C ILE A 274 -0.64 -7.50 -16.21
N ALA A 275 0.45 -8.16 -15.83
CA ALA A 275 1.67 -8.19 -16.62
C ALA A 275 1.54 -9.18 -17.78
N THR A 276 1.54 -8.66 -19.02
CA THR A 276 1.49 -9.47 -20.25
C THR A 276 2.82 -10.13 -20.58
N GLU A 277 3.92 -9.52 -20.16
CA GLU A 277 5.28 -9.98 -20.37
C GLU A 277 5.99 -10.15 -19.02
N GLY A 278 7.03 -10.99 -18.99
CA GLY A 278 7.94 -11.01 -17.85
C GLY A 278 8.78 -9.73 -17.78
N ALA A 279 9.25 -9.38 -16.58
CA ALA A 279 9.98 -8.13 -16.33
C ALA A 279 9.21 -6.84 -16.66
N MET A 280 7.87 -6.85 -16.56
CA MET A 280 7.07 -5.62 -16.64
C MET A 280 7.18 -4.81 -15.35
N MET A 281 7.36 -3.50 -15.49
CA MET A 281 7.38 -2.52 -14.41
C MET A 281 6.11 -1.67 -14.46
N PHE A 282 5.45 -1.54 -13.31
CA PHE A 282 4.32 -0.64 -13.10
C PHE A 282 4.75 0.53 -12.21
N GLN A 283 4.49 1.75 -12.66
CA GLN A 283 4.83 2.97 -11.96
C GLN A 283 3.56 3.78 -11.67
N TYR A 284 3.36 4.11 -10.41
CA TYR A 284 2.24 4.91 -9.93
C TYR A 284 2.75 6.26 -9.43
N TYR A 285 2.45 7.32 -10.16
CA TYR A 285 2.75 8.68 -9.72
C TYR A 285 1.58 9.19 -8.88
N ILE A 286 1.79 9.21 -7.57
CA ILE A 286 0.76 9.58 -6.60
C ILE A 286 0.99 11.01 -6.14
N LYS A 287 -0.04 11.85 -6.27
CA LYS A 287 -0.05 13.22 -5.74
C LYS A 287 -1.01 13.31 -4.57
N ILE A 288 -0.46 13.49 -3.38
CA ILE A 288 -1.20 13.53 -2.12
C ILE A 288 -1.55 14.98 -1.79
N VAL A 289 -2.83 15.23 -1.53
CA VAL A 289 -3.39 16.51 -1.12
C VAL A 289 -3.95 16.34 0.31
N PRO A 290 -3.34 16.97 1.32
CA PRO A 290 -3.91 16.99 2.66
C PRO A 290 -5.23 17.74 2.65
N THR A 291 -6.19 17.21 3.39
CA THR A 291 -7.53 17.77 3.52
C THR A 291 -7.93 17.81 4.98
N GLU A 292 -8.69 18.82 5.37
CA GLU A 292 -9.25 18.90 6.71
C GLU A 292 -10.77 18.77 6.61
N PHE A 293 -11.33 17.77 7.29
CA PHE A 293 -12.77 17.62 7.40
C PHE A 293 -13.23 18.24 8.72
N VAL A 294 -14.07 19.27 8.62
CA VAL A 294 -14.66 19.98 9.75
C VAL A 294 -16.13 19.57 9.89
N PRO A 295 -16.46 18.60 10.77
CA PRO A 295 -17.84 18.20 10.98
C PRO A 295 -18.63 19.31 11.70
N LEU A 296 -19.96 19.31 11.57
CA LEU A 296 -20.85 20.20 12.34
C LEU A 296 -20.69 20.01 13.85
N ASN A 297 -20.45 18.76 14.27
CA ASN A 297 -20.20 18.39 15.65
C ASN A 297 -19.01 17.42 15.69
N GLY A 298 -18.03 17.70 16.56
CA GLY A 298 -16.88 16.82 16.78
C GLY A 298 -15.54 17.48 16.47
N PRO A 299 -14.44 16.74 16.63
CA PRO A 299 -13.11 17.22 16.32
C PRO A 299 -12.90 17.38 14.82
N LYS A 300 -12.02 18.31 14.45
CA LYS A 300 -11.49 18.40 13.08
C LYS A 300 -10.68 17.15 12.77
N LEU A 301 -10.88 16.59 11.58
CA LEU A 301 -10.16 15.41 11.13
C LEU A 301 -9.15 15.82 10.05
N HIS A 302 -7.89 15.44 10.26
CA HIS A 302 -6.83 15.61 9.26
C HIS A 302 -6.78 14.34 8.41
N THR A 303 -7.02 14.52 7.11
CA THR A 303 -7.16 13.43 6.16
C THR A 303 -6.31 13.73 4.93
N ASN A 304 -6.14 12.75 4.05
CA ASN A 304 -5.46 12.98 2.79
C ASN A 304 -6.27 12.37 1.65
N GLN A 305 -6.35 13.11 0.56
CA GLN A 305 -6.83 12.63 -0.72
C GLN A 305 -5.64 12.47 -1.67
N PHE A 306 -5.78 11.64 -2.68
CA PHE A 306 -4.73 11.53 -3.68
C PHE A 306 -5.27 11.31 -5.08
N SER A 307 -4.49 11.75 -6.05
CA SER A 307 -4.67 11.41 -7.47
C SER A 307 -3.52 10.55 -7.93
N VAL A 308 -3.76 9.73 -8.96
CA VAL A 308 -2.77 8.80 -9.50
C VAL A 308 -2.67 8.90 -11.01
N THR A 309 -1.43 8.86 -11.51
CA THR A 309 -1.12 8.59 -12.91
C THR A 309 -0.38 7.27 -13.01
N LYS A 310 -0.85 6.38 -13.91
CA LYS A 310 -0.29 5.03 -14.10
C LYS A 310 0.61 4.99 -15.34
N HIS A 311 1.76 4.36 -15.22
CA HIS A 311 2.66 4.04 -16.33
C HIS A 311 3.07 2.57 -16.27
N GLN A 312 3.23 1.94 -17.44
CA GLN A 312 3.73 0.57 -17.56
C GLN A 312 4.86 0.53 -18.60
N LYS A 313 5.90 -0.25 -18.31
CA LYS A 313 7.06 -0.39 -19.20
C LYS A 313 7.62 -1.81 -19.11
N SER A 314 7.97 -2.40 -20.25
CA SER A 314 8.78 -3.62 -20.27
C SER A 314 10.23 -3.26 -19.94
N VAL A 315 10.80 -3.92 -18.93
CA VAL A 315 12.22 -3.79 -18.60
C VAL A 315 12.98 -4.68 -19.57
N SER A 316 13.42 -4.10 -20.70
CA SER A 316 14.30 -4.80 -21.64
C SER A 316 15.57 -5.21 -20.90
N VAL A 317 15.73 -6.53 -20.74
CA VAL A 317 16.95 -7.15 -20.24
C VAL A 317 17.87 -7.23 -21.44
N MET A 318 18.82 -6.29 -21.54
CA MET A 318 19.89 -6.36 -22.53
C MET A 318 20.97 -7.34 -22.05
#